data_AF-F7S9H5-F1
#
_entry.id   AF-F7S9H5-F1
#
_cell.length_a   1.000
_cell.length_b   1.000
_cell.length_c   1.000
_cell.angle_alpha   90.00
_cell.angle_beta   90.00
_cell.angle_gamma   90.00
#
_symmetry.space_group_name_H-M   'P 1'
#
loop_
_entity.id
_entity.type
_entity.pdbx_description
1 polymer ?
#
loop_
_entity_poly.entity_id
_entity_poly.type
_entity_poly.pdbx_seq_one_letter_code
_entity_poly.pdbx_strand_id
1 'polypeptide(L)'
;MAASDISHALPDETMNDIPTGMTMNELFAIIEAELVDLGAYAERMQEVLSPALVASPESSLCRQEAQMLDILTQRLQGLRTFMEHLRRGLPETWLVDPSRAARAVVLGTLAERLSGAKDVVPLPAAGEIELF
;
A
#
# COMPACT_ATOMS: atom_id res chain seq x y z
N MET A 1 -31.91 18.99 -57.47
CA MET A 1 -31.91 17.52 -57.36
C MET A 1 -30.53 17.13 -56.85
N ALA A 2 -30.34 17.15 -55.53
CA ALA A 2 -30.43 15.98 -54.63
C ALA A 2 -29.20 15.07 -54.85
N ALA A 3 -28.11 15.25 -54.08
CA ALA A 3 -27.86 14.74 -52.72
C ALA A 3 -27.52 13.24 -52.70
N SER A 4 -26.26 12.94 -52.42
CA SER A 4 -25.67 11.69 -51.90
C SER A 4 -24.21 12.05 -51.61
N ASP A 5 -23.83 12.54 -50.43
CA ASP A 5 -23.99 11.96 -49.09
C ASP A 5 -23.40 10.54 -49.03
N ILE A 6 -22.07 10.48 -49.00
CA ILE A 6 -21.30 9.33 -48.54
C ILE A 6 -20.40 9.85 -47.42
N SER A 7 -21.05 10.15 -46.29
CA SER A 7 -20.41 10.15 -44.98
C SER A 7 -20.33 8.68 -44.53
N HIS A 8 -19.20 8.03 -44.80
CA HIS A 8 -18.93 6.68 -44.31
C HIS A 8 -17.86 6.76 -43.22
N ALA A 9 -18.39 6.75 -41.99
CA ALA A 9 -17.81 6.37 -40.71
C ALA A 9 -16.28 6.20 -40.63
N LEU A 10 -15.68 7.05 -39.80
CA LEU A 10 -14.40 6.82 -39.14
C LEU A 10 -14.39 5.44 -38.45
N PRO A 11 -13.32 4.64 -38.56
CA PRO A 11 -13.12 3.53 -37.65
C PRO A 11 -12.86 4.09 -36.23
N ASP A 12 -13.69 3.65 -35.30
CA ASP A 12 -13.56 3.83 -33.86
C ASP A 12 -12.32 3.03 -33.39
N GLU A 13 -11.14 3.62 -33.61
CA GLU A 13 -9.86 3.05 -33.19
C GLU A 13 -9.74 3.12 -31.67
N THR A 14 -10.04 1.99 -31.04
CA THR A 14 -9.46 1.54 -29.78
C THR A 14 -9.66 2.50 -28.61
N MET A 15 -10.86 2.44 -28.03
CA MET A 15 -11.02 2.62 -26.59
C MET A 15 -10.11 1.61 -25.92
N ASN A 16 -8.90 2.06 -25.59
CA ASN A 16 -7.88 1.35 -24.86
C ASN A 16 -8.50 1.05 -23.49
N ASP A 17 -9.05 -0.15 -23.35
CA ASP A 17 -9.61 -0.67 -22.10
C ASP A 17 -8.42 -0.87 -21.16
N ILE A 18 -7.97 0.22 -20.53
CA ILE A 18 -6.93 0.21 -19.51
C ILE A 18 -7.44 -0.78 -18.46
N PRO A 19 -6.68 -1.84 -18.12
CA PRO A 19 -7.12 -2.81 -17.15
C PRO A 19 -7.55 -2.07 -15.88
N THR A 20 -8.85 -2.08 -15.60
CA THR A 20 -9.47 -1.32 -14.50
C THR A 20 -9.32 -2.09 -13.18
N GLY A 21 -8.15 -2.69 -12.97
CA GLY A 21 -7.83 -3.55 -11.85
C GLY A 21 -6.39 -3.33 -11.42
N MET A 22 -6.13 -3.50 -10.12
CA MET A 22 -4.79 -3.47 -9.56
C MET A 22 -4.07 -4.75 -9.96
N THR A 23 -2.81 -4.65 -10.37
CA THR A 23 -2.00 -5.85 -10.58
C THR A 23 -1.72 -6.52 -9.24
N MET A 24 -1.61 -7.85 -9.22
CA MET A 24 -1.23 -8.57 -8.01
C MET A 24 0.12 -8.07 -7.48
N ASN A 25 1.05 -7.70 -8.37
CA ASN A 25 2.33 -7.09 -8.00
C ASN A 25 2.18 -5.79 -7.22
N GLU A 26 1.28 -4.88 -7.63
CA GLU A 26 1.00 -3.64 -6.92
C GLU A 26 0.37 -3.90 -5.55
N LEU A 27 -0.57 -4.83 -5.45
CA LEU A 27 -1.18 -5.21 -4.17
C LEU A 27 -0.13 -5.73 -3.19
N PHE A 28 0.74 -6.62 -3.66
CA PHE A 28 1.85 -7.15 -2.84
C PHE A 28 2.80 -6.05 -2.40
N ALA A 29 3.14 -5.09 -3.28
CA ALA A 29 4.00 -3.97 -2.92
C ALA A 29 3.39 -3.10 -1.81
N ILE A 30 2.06 -2.88 -1.83
CA ILE A 30 1.36 -2.14 -0.77
C ILE A 30 1.42 -2.90 0.57
N ILE A 31 1.20 -4.21 0.55
CA ILE A 31 1.27 -5.03 1.78
C ILE A 31 2.71 -5.08 2.30
N GLU A 32 3.72 -5.21 1.43
CA GLU A 32 5.13 -5.15 1.82
C GLU A 32 5.47 -3.80 2.49
N ALA A 33 4.97 -2.68 1.95
CA ALA A 33 5.14 -1.36 2.56
C ALA A 33 4.50 -1.29 3.97
N GLU A 34 3.30 -1.84 4.13
CA GLU A 34 2.65 -1.89 5.45
C GLU A 34 3.43 -2.74 6.46
N LEU A 35 4.01 -3.86 6.03
CA LEU A 35 4.85 -4.68 6.91
C LEU A 35 6.12 -3.95 7.34
N VAL A 36 6.72 -3.15 6.46
CA VAL A 36 7.87 -2.28 6.79
C VAL A 36 7.47 -1.24 7.83
N ASP A 37 6.33 -0.56 7.63
CA ASP A 37 5.83 0.45 8.55
C ASP A 37 5.58 -0.15 9.94
N LEU A 38 4.92 -1.32 10.02
CA LEU A 38 4.70 -2.04 11.27
C LEU A 38 6.01 -2.44 11.97
N GLY A 39 7.02 -2.86 11.21
CA GLY A 39 8.36 -3.13 11.73
C GLY A 39 8.99 -1.90 12.37
N ALA A 40 8.93 -0.75 11.67
CA ALA A 40 9.44 0.51 12.19
C ALA A 40 8.69 0.99 13.45
N TYR A 41 7.38 0.74 13.54
CA TYR A 41 6.63 1.02 14.77
C TYR A 41 7.08 0.14 15.94
N ALA A 42 7.32 -1.15 15.71
CA ALA A 42 7.81 -2.07 16.74
C ALA A 42 9.20 -1.68 17.24
N GLU A 43 10.11 -1.29 16.34
CA GLU A 43 11.44 -0.77 16.69
C GLU A 43 11.36 0.50 17.54
N ARG A 44 10.52 1.48 17.17
CA ARG A 44 10.31 2.69 17.98
C ARG A 44 9.76 2.38 19.37
N MET A 45 8.88 1.38 19.48
CA MET A 45 8.40 0.94 20.80
C MET A 45 9.53 0.37 21.64
N GLN A 46 10.46 -0.39 21.05
CA GLN A 46 11.65 -0.87 21.76
C GLN A 46 12.55 0.27 22.23
N GLU A 47 12.77 1.30 21.41
CA GLU A 47 13.54 2.48 21.78
C GLU A 47 12.93 3.21 22.98
N VAL A 48 11.59 3.38 22.98
CA VAL A 48 10.85 4.03 24.08
C VAL A 48 10.88 3.20 25.36
N LEU A 49 10.85 1.87 25.26
CA LEU A 49 10.82 0.96 26.42
C LEU A 49 12.23 0.65 26.97
N SER A 50 13.28 0.85 26.17
CA SER A 50 14.67 0.60 26.56
C SER A 50 15.10 1.27 27.87
N PRO A 51 14.80 2.56 28.13
CA PRO A 51 15.10 3.19 29.42
C PRO A 51 14.42 2.53 30.61
N ALA A 52 13.18 2.06 30.45
CA ALA A 52 12.44 1.38 31.51
C ALA A 52 13.05 0.01 31.85
N LEU A 53 13.55 -0.70 30.85
CA LEU A 53 14.30 -1.95 31.02
C LEU A 53 15.60 -1.73 31.81
N VAL A 54 16.33 -0.67 31.51
CA VAL A 54 17.57 -0.31 32.23
C VAL A 54 17.26 0.11 33.67
N ALA A 55 16.16 0.83 33.90
CA ALA A 55 15.75 1.28 35.23
C ALA A 55 15.23 0.14 36.13
N SER A 56 14.86 -1.00 35.57
CA SER A 56 14.31 -2.14 36.32
C SER A 56 14.78 -3.48 35.75
N PRO A 57 16.10 -3.79 35.87
CA PRO A 57 16.69 -4.97 35.24
C PRO A 57 16.14 -6.29 35.77
N GLU A 58 15.62 -6.30 37.00
CA GLU A 58 15.03 -7.49 37.63
C GLU A 58 13.62 -7.80 37.14
N SER A 59 12.94 -6.84 36.49
CA SER A 59 11.55 -7.02 36.02
C SER A 59 11.48 -8.07 34.90
N SER A 60 11.00 -9.26 35.23
CA SER A 60 10.74 -10.33 34.27
C SER A 60 9.72 -9.93 33.22
N LEU A 61 8.71 -9.15 33.61
CA LEU A 61 7.67 -8.65 32.72
C LEU A 61 8.27 -7.72 31.65
N CYS A 62 9.11 -6.76 32.05
CA CYS A 62 9.73 -5.85 31.08
C CYS A 62 10.60 -6.62 30.07
N ARG A 63 11.42 -7.57 30.55
CA ARG A 63 12.24 -8.41 29.65
C ARG A 63 11.39 -9.23 28.69
N GLN A 64 10.27 -9.78 29.16
CA GLN A 64 9.35 -10.55 28.33
C GLN A 64 8.73 -9.67 27.23
N GLU A 65 8.24 -8.48 27.56
CA GLU A 65 7.66 -7.56 26.57
C GLU A 65 8.69 -7.13 25.51
N ALA A 66 9.93 -6.86 25.93
CA ALA A 66 11.02 -6.53 25.02
C ALA A 66 11.33 -7.67 24.04
N GLN A 67 11.35 -8.90 24.55
CA GLN A 67 11.55 -10.10 23.74
C GLN A 67 10.37 -10.35 22.79
N MET A 68 9.14 -10.08 23.22
CA MET A 68 7.96 -10.19 22.35
C MET A 68 8.00 -9.19 21.19
N LEU A 69 8.46 -7.95 21.45
CA LEU A 69 8.67 -6.96 20.39
C LEU A 69 9.75 -7.38 19.40
N ASP A 70 10.86 -7.94 19.88
CA ASP A 70 11.93 -8.45 19.00
C ASP A 70 11.43 -9.58 18.10
N ILE A 71 10.70 -10.55 18.68
CA ILE A 71 10.07 -11.64 17.92
C ILE A 71 9.06 -11.09 16.89
N LEU A 72 8.29 -10.05 17.25
CA LEU A 72 7.35 -9.41 16.32
C LEU A 72 8.10 -8.80 15.13
N THR A 73 9.15 -8.01 15.36
CA THR A 73 9.96 -7.40 14.30
C THR A 73 10.58 -8.46 13.38
N GLN A 74 11.15 -9.53 13.95
CA GLN A 74 11.71 -10.64 13.18
C GLN A 74 10.65 -11.34 12.31
N ARG A 75 9.44 -11.54 12.83
CA ARG A 75 8.33 -12.13 12.07
C ARG A 75 7.85 -11.22 10.93
N LEU A 76 7.73 -9.92 11.18
CA LEU A 76 7.35 -8.95 10.15
C LEU A 76 8.37 -8.92 9.01
N GLN A 77 9.67 -8.92 9.35
CA GLN A 77 10.74 -8.99 8.35
C GLN A 77 10.70 -10.31 7.57
N GLY A 78 10.47 -11.45 8.25
CA GLY A 78 10.33 -12.74 7.59
C GLY A 78 9.15 -12.79 6.62
N LEU A 79 7.99 -12.24 7.01
CA LEU A 79 6.82 -12.14 6.14
C LEU A 79 7.07 -11.25 4.93
N ARG A 80 7.70 -10.10 5.12
CA ARG A 80 8.09 -9.21 4.01
C ARG A 80 8.99 -9.94 3.01
N THR A 81 10.05 -10.60 3.49
CA THR A 81 10.96 -11.36 2.61
C THR A 81 10.23 -12.50 1.89
N PHE A 82 9.34 -13.22 2.57
CA PHE A 82 8.51 -14.25 1.93
C PHE A 82 7.63 -13.65 0.81
N MET A 83 6.97 -12.52 1.06
CA MET A 83 6.14 -11.84 0.07
C MET A 83 6.95 -11.36 -1.14
N GLU A 84 8.14 -10.80 -0.91
CA GLU A 84 9.05 -10.37 -1.97
C GLU A 84 9.45 -11.55 -2.88
N HIS A 85 9.75 -12.72 -2.29
CA HIS A 85 10.04 -13.93 -3.05
C HIS A 85 8.83 -14.46 -3.82
N LEU A 86 7.64 -14.44 -3.21
CA LEU A 86 6.41 -14.85 -3.88
C LEU A 86 6.10 -13.94 -5.08
N ARG A 87 6.26 -12.63 -4.91
CA ARG A 87 6.02 -11.61 -5.93
C ARG A 87 6.86 -11.82 -7.18
N ARG A 88 8.14 -12.19 -7.03
CA ARG A 88 9.05 -12.50 -8.15
C ARG A 88 8.60 -13.67 -9.03
N GLY A 89 7.76 -14.57 -8.50
CA GLY A 89 7.23 -15.72 -9.23
C GLY A 89 5.85 -15.47 -9.87
N LEU A 90 5.24 -14.31 -9.65
CA LEU A 90 3.90 -14.00 -10.13
C LEU A 90 3.93 -13.37 -11.54
N PRO A 91 3.03 -13.78 -12.45
CA PRO A 91 2.86 -13.10 -13.73
C PRO A 91 2.46 -11.63 -13.54
N GLU A 92 3.11 -10.72 -14.27
CA GLU A 92 2.81 -9.27 -14.21
C GLU A 92 1.39 -8.93 -14.68
N THR A 93 0.79 -9.81 -15.50
CA THR A 93 -0.54 -9.62 -16.09
C THR A 93 -1.69 -10.04 -15.17
N TRP A 94 -1.40 -10.56 -13.97
CA TRP A 94 -2.45 -10.95 -13.03
C TRP A 94 -3.08 -9.71 -12.40
N LEU A 95 -4.35 -9.51 -12.71
CA LEU A 95 -5.19 -8.44 -12.14
C LEU A 95 -6.03 -9.00 -11.00
N VAL A 96 -6.22 -8.18 -9.97
CA VAL A 96 -7.06 -8.46 -8.82
C VAL A 96 -7.94 -7.26 -8.47
N ASP A 97 -9.14 -7.51 -7.95
CA ASP A 97 -9.98 -6.50 -7.33
C ASP A 97 -9.89 -6.63 -5.79
N PRO A 98 -9.07 -5.82 -5.11
CA PRO A 98 -8.95 -5.88 -3.66
C PRO A 98 -10.11 -5.18 -2.93
N SER A 99 -11.01 -4.49 -3.64
CA SER A 99 -12.00 -3.58 -3.04
C SER A 99 -12.88 -4.25 -1.99
N ARG A 100 -13.30 -5.50 -2.25
CA ARG A 100 -14.13 -6.25 -1.29
C ARG A 100 -13.36 -6.62 -0.02
N ALA A 101 -12.09 -6.99 -0.16
CA ALA A 101 -11.23 -7.35 0.97
C ALA A 101 -10.83 -6.11 1.77
N ALA A 102 -10.52 -5.00 1.08
CA ALA A 102 -10.18 -3.72 1.71
C ALA A 102 -11.28 -3.19 2.64
N ARG A 103 -12.57 -3.39 2.32
CA ARG A 103 -13.69 -2.99 3.19
C ARG A 103 -13.75 -3.72 4.54
N ALA A 104 -13.07 -4.86 4.68
CA ALA A 104 -12.95 -5.55 5.96
C ALA A 104 -11.88 -4.93 6.87
N VAL A 105 -11.06 -4.02 6.35
CA VAL A 105 -10.00 -3.34 7.10
C VAL A 105 -10.60 -2.14 7.84
N VAL A 106 -10.43 -2.11 9.16
CA VAL A 106 -11.00 -1.06 10.03
C VAL A 106 -10.24 0.27 9.90
N LEU A 107 -8.95 0.22 9.61
CA LEU A 107 -8.11 1.41 9.46
C LEU A 107 -8.32 2.05 8.08
N GLY A 108 -8.99 3.20 8.05
CA GLY A 108 -9.38 3.89 6.81
C GLY A 108 -8.23 4.14 5.83
N THR A 109 -7.08 4.62 6.32
CA THR A 109 -5.89 4.89 5.49
C THR A 109 -5.26 3.62 4.91
N LEU A 110 -5.35 2.49 5.63
CA LEU A 110 -4.91 1.20 5.10
C LEU A 110 -5.91 0.63 4.10
N ALA A 111 -7.21 0.78 4.36
CA ALA A 111 -8.27 0.36 3.45
C ALA A 111 -8.19 1.12 2.11
N GLU A 112 -7.95 2.44 2.15
CA GLU A 112 -7.76 3.28 0.96
C GLU A 112 -6.57 2.81 0.13
N ARG A 113 -5.39 2.65 0.74
CA ARG A 113 -4.19 2.14 0.04
C ARG A 113 -4.43 0.76 -0.57
N LEU A 114 -5.00 -0.17 0.19
CA LEU A 114 -5.28 -1.54 -0.27
C LEU A 114 -6.35 -1.60 -1.36
N SER A 115 -7.25 -0.62 -1.43
CA SER A 115 -8.25 -0.54 -2.50
C SER A 115 -7.67 -0.13 -3.86
N GLY A 116 -6.41 0.29 -3.90
CA GLY A 116 -5.78 0.80 -5.12
C GLY A 116 -6.23 2.20 -5.50
N ALA A 117 -6.87 2.94 -4.59
CA ALA A 117 -7.06 4.37 -4.74
C ALA A 117 -5.66 5.02 -4.79
N LYS A 118 -5.18 5.33 -6.00
CA LYS A 118 -4.02 6.22 -6.16
C LYS A 118 -4.36 7.50 -5.42
N ASP A 119 -3.46 7.93 -4.54
CA ASP A 119 -3.48 9.29 -4.00
C ASP A 119 -3.66 10.25 -5.18
N VAL A 120 -4.87 10.77 -5.34
CA VAL A 120 -5.10 11.92 -6.20
C VAL A 120 -4.47 13.05 -5.41
N VAL A 121 -3.16 13.24 -5.58
CA VAL A 121 -2.46 14.44 -5.15
C VAL A 121 -3.30 15.59 -5.71
N PRO A 122 -3.92 16.43 -4.86
CA PRO A 122 -4.62 17.60 -5.35
C PRO A 122 -3.57 18.39 -6.12
N LEU A 123 -3.75 18.58 -7.43
CA LEU A 123 -2.92 19.52 -8.17
C LEU A 123 -2.96 20.82 -7.36
N PRO A 124 -1.81 21.37 -6.93
CA PRO A 124 -1.83 22.69 -6.33
C PRO A 124 -2.49 23.60 -7.36
N ALA A 125 -3.59 24.23 -6.97
CA ALA A 125 -4.26 25.21 -7.80
C ALA A 125 -3.21 26.26 -8.17
N ALA A 126 -2.79 26.21 -9.44
CA ALA A 126 -1.92 27.22 -10.02
C ALA A 126 -2.77 28.49 -10.19
N GLY A 127 -2.75 29.33 -9.17
CA GLY A 127 -3.48 30.59 -9.07
C GLY A 127 -3.73 30.87 -7.59
N GLU A 128 -3.24 31.92 -6.97
CA GLU A 128 -2.85 33.23 -7.46
C GLU A 128 -1.64 33.74 -6.66
N ILE A 129 -0.68 34.36 -7.34
CA ILE A 129 0.28 35.26 -6.70
C ILE A 129 -0.48 36.58 -6.49
N GLU A 130 -0.95 36.86 -5.28
CA GLU A 130 -1.24 38.24 -4.87
C GLU A 130 -0.02 38.80 -4.14
N LEU A 131 0.71 39.68 -4.84
CA LEU A 131 1.71 40.57 -4.28
C LEU A 131 1.01 41.58 -3.36
N PHE A 132 1.38 41.57 -2.08
CA PHE A 132 1.30 42.76 -1.22
C PHE A 132 2.52 42.82 -0.29
#